data_AF-A0AAJ2A719-F1
#
_entry.id   AF-A0AAJ2A719-F1
#
_cell.length_a   1.000
_cell.length_b   1.000
_cell.length_c   1.000
_cell.angle_alpha   90.00
_cell.angle_beta   90.00
_cell.angle_gamma   90.00
#
_symmetry.space_group_name_H-M   'P 1'
#
loop_
_entity.id
_entity.type
_entity.pdbx_description
1 polymer ?
#
loop_
_entity_poly.entity_id
_entity_poly.type
_entity_poly.pdbx_seq_one_letter_code
_entity_poly.pdbx_strand_id
1 'polypeptide(L)'
;MKVAQAMRAAHPDAEITVLADLGNGQQKAVDAARSVGGAVAVPDFGDTRGDGETDFNDMHTRFGTAAVASQIKKAAKPDGDGRPDKGCVPRGFSITKEGVFYTDDDGMPHWMCSPLHVRALVRDRASENWGRLLEWTDADDHPHVWAMPMEMLRSDGADMRGELARLGLDIAPSNRARNKLTEYVTTAKPKARGRCVTRTGWHSGAFVFPDQTIGNASERVIFQSEAIMRAYSQAGTLDDWKRDV
;
A
#
# COMPACT_ATOMS: atom_id res chain seq x y z
N MET A 1 -26.25 12.33 -15.46
CA MET A 1 -24.91 12.20 -14.86
C MET A 1 -24.43 10.76 -15.02
N LYS A 2 -23.17 10.53 -15.37
CA LYS A 2 -22.62 9.15 -15.43
C LYS A 2 -22.50 8.60 -14.01
N VAL A 3 -22.87 7.33 -13.78
CA VAL A 3 -22.96 6.71 -12.44
C VAL A 3 -21.66 6.84 -11.65
N ALA A 4 -20.51 6.63 -12.29
CA ALA A 4 -19.21 6.78 -11.65
C ALA A 4 -19.00 8.20 -11.09
N GLN A 5 -19.36 9.25 -11.84
CA GLN A 5 -19.23 10.64 -11.41
C GLN A 5 -20.15 10.97 -10.23
N ALA A 6 -21.36 10.39 -10.22
CA ALA A 6 -22.29 10.52 -9.10
C ALA A 6 -21.72 9.86 -7.83
N MET A 7 -21.12 8.67 -7.97
CA MET A 7 -20.45 7.97 -6.86
C MET A 7 -19.25 8.75 -6.34
N ARG A 8 -18.43 9.36 -7.22
CA ARG A 8 -17.32 10.23 -6.82
C ARG A 8 -17.78 11.51 -6.12
N ALA A 9 -18.91 12.08 -6.52
CA ALA A 9 -19.49 13.26 -5.87
C ALA A 9 -20.03 12.92 -4.46
N ALA A 10 -20.67 11.76 -4.30
CA ALA A 10 -21.19 11.30 -3.01
C ALA A 10 -20.07 10.82 -2.06
N HIS A 11 -19.00 10.25 -2.61
CA HIS A 11 -17.87 9.72 -1.85
C HIS A 11 -16.53 10.24 -2.40
N PRO A 12 -16.15 11.49 -2.06
CA PRO A 12 -14.96 12.14 -2.61
C PRO A 12 -13.66 11.37 -2.32
N ASP A 13 -13.59 10.73 -1.16
CA ASP A 13 -12.39 10.04 -0.67
C ASP A 13 -12.42 8.51 -0.83
N ALA A 14 -13.50 7.93 -1.33
CA ALA A 14 -13.59 6.47 -1.50
C ALA A 14 -12.73 5.97 -2.67
N GLU A 15 -12.12 4.81 -2.52
CA GLU A 15 -11.55 4.10 -3.66
C GLU A 15 -12.68 3.55 -4.54
N ILE A 16 -12.56 3.77 -5.86
CA ILE A 16 -13.57 3.32 -6.82
C ILE A 16 -12.87 2.40 -7.81
N THR A 17 -13.25 1.13 -7.78
CA THR A 17 -12.84 0.14 -8.78
C THR A 17 -14.04 -0.18 -9.65
N VAL A 18 -13.90 0.01 -10.96
CA VAL A 18 -14.93 -0.29 -11.95
C VAL A 18 -14.70 -1.71 -12.47
N LEU A 19 -15.67 -2.58 -12.29
CA LEU A 19 -15.63 -3.94 -12.84
C LEU A 19 -16.05 -3.88 -14.32
N ALA A 20 -15.20 -4.39 -15.19
CA ALA A 20 -15.41 -4.39 -16.64
C ALA A 20 -15.75 -5.78 -17.14
N ASP A 21 -16.58 -5.87 -18.19
CA ASP A 21 -16.77 -7.09 -18.95
C ASP A 21 -15.70 -7.23 -20.05
N LEU A 22 -15.33 -8.47 -20.36
CA LEU A 22 -14.49 -8.81 -21.50
C LEU A 22 -15.30 -8.66 -22.81
N GLY A 23 -14.91 -7.68 -23.63
CA GLY A 23 -15.54 -7.41 -24.93
C GLY A 23 -15.99 -5.95 -25.06
N ASN A 24 -17.22 -5.74 -25.53
CA ASN A 24 -17.74 -4.40 -25.90
C ASN A 24 -17.88 -3.43 -24.70
N GLY A 25 -17.85 -3.93 -23.47
CA GLY A 25 -17.97 -3.16 -22.23
C GLY A 25 -16.65 -2.57 -21.71
N GLN A 26 -15.51 -3.11 -22.13
CA GLN A 26 -14.20 -2.80 -21.54
C GLN A 26 -13.82 -1.32 -21.71
N GLN A 27 -13.97 -0.76 -22.92
CA GLN A 27 -13.63 0.64 -23.18
C GLN A 27 -14.48 1.62 -22.36
N LYS A 28 -15.77 1.31 -22.17
CA LYS A 28 -16.68 2.15 -21.37
C LYS A 28 -16.31 2.12 -19.89
N ALA A 29 -15.90 0.96 -19.37
CA ALA A 29 -15.43 0.82 -18.00
C ALA A 29 -14.12 1.59 -17.77
N VAL A 30 -13.20 1.55 -18.74
CA VAL A 30 -11.94 2.33 -18.71
C VAL A 30 -12.24 3.83 -18.69
N ASP A 31 -13.13 4.31 -19.55
CA ASP A 31 -13.49 5.74 -19.60
C ASP A 31 -14.21 6.18 -18.31
N ALA A 32 -15.05 5.33 -17.74
CA ALA A 32 -15.72 5.59 -16.47
C ALA A 32 -14.74 5.68 -15.30
N ALA A 33 -13.82 4.71 -15.17
CA ALA A 33 -12.79 4.70 -14.13
C ALA A 33 -11.86 5.91 -14.26
N ARG A 34 -11.43 6.23 -15.49
CA ARG A 34 -10.59 7.41 -15.78
C ARG A 34 -11.27 8.72 -15.38
N SER A 35 -12.59 8.84 -15.60
CA SER A 35 -13.35 10.04 -15.25
C SER A 35 -13.45 10.31 -13.74
N VAL A 36 -13.16 9.31 -12.90
CA VAL A 36 -13.25 9.40 -11.43
C VAL A 36 -11.95 9.11 -10.71
N GLY A 37 -10.84 8.97 -11.44
CA GLY A 37 -9.54 8.57 -10.88
C GLY A 37 -9.55 7.18 -10.22
N GLY A 38 -10.47 6.31 -10.66
CA GLY A 38 -10.63 4.94 -10.17
C GLY A 38 -9.77 3.92 -10.93
N ALA A 39 -9.78 2.69 -10.46
CA ALA A 39 -9.15 1.56 -11.15
C ALA A 39 -10.15 0.75 -11.96
N VAL A 40 -9.68 -0.13 -12.84
CA VAL A 40 -10.52 -1.03 -13.66
C VAL A 40 -10.11 -2.46 -13.35
N ALA A 41 -11.07 -3.28 -12.92
CA ALA A 41 -10.88 -4.72 -12.81
C ALA A 41 -11.47 -5.40 -14.03
N VAL A 42 -10.71 -6.32 -14.61
CA VAL A 42 -11.16 -7.15 -15.73
C VAL A 42 -11.13 -8.60 -15.23
N PRO A 43 -12.16 -9.42 -15.50
CA PRO A 43 -12.15 -10.81 -15.10
C PRO A 43 -11.08 -11.55 -15.90
N ASP A 44 -10.42 -12.49 -15.22
CA ASP A 44 -9.34 -13.29 -15.78
C ASP A 44 -9.70 -14.77 -15.59
N PHE A 45 -9.91 -15.45 -16.71
CA PHE A 45 -10.32 -16.85 -16.79
C PHE A 45 -9.14 -17.80 -17.10
N GLY A 46 -7.92 -17.26 -17.21
CA GLY A 46 -6.72 -18.01 -17.63
C GLY A 46 -6.80 -18.57 -19.05
N ASP A 47 -5.89 -19.50 -19.37
CA ASP A 47 -5.71 -20.07 -20.72
C ASP A 47 -6.84 -21.03 -21.16
N THR A 48 -7.82 -21.30 -20.28
CA THR A 48 -8.95 -22.21 -20.52
C THR A 48 -10.28 -21.47 -20.48
N ARG A 49 -10.33 -20.31 -21.12
CA ARG A 49 -11.54 -19.49 -21.26
C ARG A 49 -12.54 -20.15 -22.23
N GLY A 50 -13.79 -20.29 -21.79
CA GLY A 50 -14.90 -20.67 -22.66
C GLY A 50 -15.51 -19.47 -23.39
N ASP A 51 -16.07 -19.68 -24.58
CA ASP A 51 -16.60 -18.60 -25.45
C ASP A 51 -17.73 -17.75 -24.81
N GLY A 52 -18.37 -18.27 -23.75
CA GLY A 52 -19.42 -17.56 -23.01
C GLY A 52 -18.95 -16.79 -21.77
N GLU A 53 -17.68 -16.91 -21.39
CA GLU A 53 -17.15 -16.33 -20.14
C GLU A 53 -16.69 -14.90 -20.37
N THR A 54 -17.47 -13.94 -19.86
CA THR A 54 -17.26 -12.53 -20.16
C THR A 54 -17.29 -11.62 -18.93
N ASP A 55 -17.93 -12.02 -17.84
CA ASP A 55 -18.16 -11.16 -16.68
C ASP A 55 -17.67 -11.77 -15.35
N PHE A 56 -17.72 -10.99 -14.27
CA PHE A 56 -17.32 -11.47 -12.95
C PHE A 56 -18.30 -12.48 -12.33
N ASN A 57 -19.53 -12.58 -12.82
CA ASN A 57 -20.52 -13.54 -12.35
C ASN A 57 -20.23 -14.95 -12.89
N ASP A 58 -19.76 -15.06 -14.13
CA ASP A 58 -19.20 -16.28 -14.70
C ASP A 58 -17.96 -16.73 -13.91
N MET A 59 -17.08 -15.76 -13.61
CA MET A 59 -15.87 -16.01 -12.82
C MET A 59 -16.21 -16.50 -11.40
N HIS A 60 -17.22 -15.91 -10.77
CA HIS A 60 -17.73 -16.34 -9.47
C HIS A 60 -18.24 -17.78 -9.51
N THR A 61 -19.01 -18.13 -10.55
CA THR A 61 -19.59 -19.46 -10.70
C THR A 61 -18.52 -20.54 -10.88
N ARG A 62 -17.43 -20.21 -11.59
CA ARG A 62 -16.37 -21.16 -11.91
C ARG A 62 -15.27 -21.27 -10.85
N PHE A 63 -14.82 -20.13 -10.31
CA PHE A 63 -13.65 -20.06 -9.42
C PHE A 63 -14.00 -19.60 -7.99
N GLY A 64 -15.28 -19.32 -7.72
CA GLY A 64 -15.78 -18.88 -6.42
C GLY A 64 -15.52 -17.40 -6.12
N THR A 65 -16.07 -16.95 -4.98
CA THR A 65 -15.93 -15.56 -4.49
C THR A 65 -14.48 -15.17 -4.21
N ALA A 66 -13.64 -16.12 -3.80
CA ALA A 66 -12.22 -15.87 -3.48
C ALA A 66 -11.42 -15.43 -4.71
N ALA A 67 -11.67 -16.05 -5.88
CA ALA A 67 -11.00 -15.69 -7.12
C ALA A 67 -11.43 -14.31 -7.62
N VAL A 68 -12.74 -14.02 -7.54
CA VAL A 68 -13.28 -12.69 -7.85
C VAL A 68 -12.69 -11.63 -6.94
N ALA A 69 -12.64 -11.88 -5.63
CA ALA A 69 -12.02 -10.98 -4.66
C ALA A 69 -10.52 -10.77 -4.96
N SER A 70 -9.79 -11.82 -5.35
CA SER A 70 -8.38 -11.69 -5.74
C SER A 70 -8.20 -10.83 -6.99
N GLN A 71 -9.05 -10.98 -8.01
CA GLN A 71 -8.94 -10.18 -9.24
C GLN A 71 -9.35 -8.73 -9.01
N ILE A 72 -10.38 -8.49 -8.20
CA ILE A 72 -10.74 -7.14 -7.76
C ILE A 72 -9.62 -6.53 -6.93
N LYS A 73 -8.92 -7.29 -6.07
CA LYS A 73 -7.77 -6.81 -5.29
C LYS A 73 -6.52 -6.56 -6.13
N LYS A 74 -6.28 -7.33 -7.19
CA LYS A 74 -5.19 -7.08 -8.16
C LYS A 74 -5.43 -5.77 -8.93
N ALA A 75 -6.69 -5.47 -9.21
CA ALA A 75 -7.11 -4.30 -9.97
C ALA A 75 -7.33 -3.07 -9.10
N ALA A 76 -7.87 -3.24 -7.90
CA ALA A 76 -7.79 -2.26 -6.83
C ALA A 76 -6.30 -1.99 -6.61
N LYS A 77 -5.96 -0.74 -6.38
CA LYS A 77 -4.58 -0.44 -6.03
C LYS A 77 -4.32 -1.20 -4.71
N PRO A 78 -3.11 -1.76 -4.49
CA PRO A 78 -2.79 -2.29 -3.17
C PRO A 78 -3.19 -1.22 -2.15
N ASP A 79 -3.95 -1.61 -1.12
CA ASP A 79 -4.54 -0.73 -0.11
C ASP A 79 -3.53 0.36 0.29
N GLY A 80 -3.64 1.53 -0.32
CA GLY A 80 -2.49 2.41 -0.50
C GLY A 80 -2.72 3.41 -1.62
N ASP A 81 -3.69 4.28 -1.40
CA ASP A 81 -3.77 5.65 -1.94
C ASP A 81 -2.85 5.97 -3.14
N GLY A 82 -3.08 5.35 -4.31
CA GLY A 82 -2.49 5.83 -5.56
C GLY A 82 -3.15 7.13 -6.05
N ARG A 83 -3.41 8.08 -5.15
CA ARG A 83 -3.24 9.49 -5.50
C ARG A 83 -1.75 9.63 -5.87
N PRO A 84 -1.40 10.37 -6.92
CA PRO A 84 -0.02 10.81 -7.02
C PRO A 84 0.30 11.49 -5.68
N ASP A 85 1.40 11.08 -5.07
CA ASP A 85 1.98 11.51 -3.80
C ASP A 85 2.32 13.03 -3.80
N LYS A 86 1.36 13.85 -4.24
CA LYS A 86 1.42 15.30 -4.47
C LYS A 86 1.41 15.99 -3.11
N GLY A 87 2.48 15.79 -2.36
CA GLY A 87 2.73 16.45 -1.08
C GLY A 87 3.67 15.71 -0.14
N CYS A 88 3.90 14.40 -0.31
CA CYS A 88 4.79 13.64 0.60
C CYS A 88 6.21 13.48 0.04
N VAL A 89 6.40 13.51 -1.29
CA VAL A 89 7.74 13.52 -1.90
C VAL A 89 8.37 14.91 -1.72
N PRO A 90 9.54 15.02 -1.05
CA PRO A 90 10.21 16.30 -0.86
C PRO A 90 10.70 16.88 -2.19
N ARG A 91 10.95 18.20 -2.21
CA ARG A 91 11.55 18.85 -3.39
C ARG A 91 12.94 18.27 -3.66
N GLY A 92 13.26 18.08 -4.94
CA GLY A 92 14.52 17.46 -5.36
C GLY A 92 14.50 15.93 -5.33
N PHE A 93 13.34 15.32 -5.06
CA PHE A 93 13.15 13.88 -5.13
C PHE A 93 11.99 13.53 -6.04
N SER A 94 12.05 12.34 -6.64
CA SER A 94 10.97 11.75 -7.42
C SER A 94 10.87 10.26 -7.13
N ILE A 95 9.66 9.72 -7.23
CA ILE A 95 9.40 8.30 -7.14
C ILE A 95 8.83 7.85 -8.48
N THR A 96 9.39 6.78 -9.03
CA THR A 96 8.87 6.10 -10.21
C THR A 96 8.69 4.62 -9.89
N LYS A 97 8.25 3.83 -10.87
CA LYS A 97 8.19 2.36 -10.73
C LYS A 97 9.59 1.72 -10.60
N GLU A 98 10.62 2.42 -11.04
CA GLU A 98 12.01 1.94 -11.05
C GLU A 98 12.74 2.26 -9.74
N GLY A 99 12.25 3.23 -8.97
CA GLY A 99 12.86 3.60 -7.70
C GLY A 99 12.59 5.02 -7.25
N VAL A 100 13.31 5.39 -6.20
CA VAL A 100 13.42 6.77 -5.72
C VAL A 100 14.69 7.39 -6.30
N PHE A 101 14.54 8.60 -6.83
CA PHE A 101 15.62 9.37 -7.42
C PHE A 101 15.76 10.70 -6.68
N TYR A 102 16.98 11.23 -6.64
CA TYR A 102 17.23 12.61 -6.26
C TYR A 102 17.81 13.39 -7.45
N THR A 103 17.49 14.67 -7.53
CA THR A 103 18.05 15.60 -8.52
C THR A 103 19.10 16.46 -7.83
N ASP A 104 20.29 16.55 -8.42
CA ASP A 104 21.34 17.48 -8.00
C ASP A 104 21.16 18.87 -8.64
N ASP A 105 22.12 19.75 -8.37
CA ASP A 105 22.12 21.13 -8.89
C ASP A 105 22.27 21.17 -10.42
N ASP A 106 22.86 20.13 -11.03
CA ASP A 106 23.01 19.96 -12.47
C ASP A 106 21.71 19.51 -13.15
N GLY A 107 20.68 19.19 -12.36
CA GLY A 107 19.37 18.77 -12.85
C GLY A 107 19.31 17.29 -13.25
N MET A 108 20.37 16.51 -13.03
CA MET A 108 20.40 15.11 -13.40
C MET A 108 19.76 14.22 -12.31
N PRO A 109 18.87 13.29 -12.69
CA PRO A 109 18.31 12.35 -11.73
C PRO A 109 19.31 11.23 -11.43
N HIS A 110 19.53 10.98 -10.14
CA HIS A 110 20.38 9.89 -9.64
C HIS A 110 19.53 8.90 -8.86
N TRP A 111 19.63 7.63 -9.23
CA TRP A 111 18.93 6.55 -8.53
C TRP A 111 19.48 6.36 -7.12
N MET A 112 18.58 6.13 -6.17
CA MET A 112 18.90 6.06 -4.75
C MET A 112 18.52 4.73 -4.10
N CYS A 113 17.31 4.24 -4.37
CA CYS A 113 16.81 2.97 -3.88
C CYS A 113 15.62 2.50 -4.74
N SER A 114 15.21 1.24 -4.57
CA SER A 114 13.95 0.74 -5.10
C SER A 114 12.75 1.53 -4.54
N PRO A 115 11.54 1.43 -5.12
CA PRO A 115 10.42 2.29 -4.75
C PRO A 115 10.11 2.25 -3.24
N LEU A 116 10.24 3.41 -2.59
CA LEU A 116 10.00 3.59 -1.17
C LEU A 116 9.06 4.77 -0.97
N HIS A 117 7.97 4.56 -0.25
CA HIS A 117 6.94 5.57 0.01
C HIS A 117 6.89 5.94 1.49
N VAL A 118 6.88 7.26 1.77
CA VAL A 118 6.66 7.79 3.12
C VAL A 118 5.19 8.20 3.27
N ARG A 119 4.37 7.32 3.82
CA ARG A 119 2.90 7.46 3.83
C ARG A 119 2.36 8.33 4.95
N ALA A 120 2.94 8.25 6.15
CA ALA A 120 2.37 8.91 7.33
C ALA A 120 3.43 9.32 8.36
N LEU A 121 3.07 10.29 9.21
CA LEU A 121 3.76 10.49 10.48
C LEU A 121 3.11 9.57 11.52
N VAL A 122 3.93 8.78 12.19
CA VAL A 122 3.46 7.86 13.23
C VAL A 122 4.02 8.29 14.59
N ARG A 123 3.28 7.97 15.64
CA ARG A 123 3.64 8.25 17.05
C ARG A 123 2.92 7.28 17.95
N ASP A 124 3.39 7.15 19.18
CA ASP A 124 2.72 6.31 20.18
C ASP A 124 1.50 6.99 20.83
N ARG A 125 0.95 6.37 21.89
CA ARG A 125 -0.19 6.91 22.62
C ARG A 125 0.14 8.19 23.40
N ALA A 126 1.35 8.28 23.94
CA ALA A 126 1.86 9.41 24.71
C ALA A 126 2.24 10.61 23.82
N SER A 127 2.15 10.45 22.48
CA SER A 127 2.66 11.41 21.50
C SER A 127 4.18 11.55 21.56
N GLU A 128 4.84 10.46 21.95
CA GLU A 128 6.28 10.24 21.95
C GLU A 128 6.64 9.26 20.82
N ASN A 129 7.92 8.91 20.68
CA ASN A 129 8.41 7.92 19.71
C ASN A 129 7.95 8.18 18.27
N TRP A 130 8.18 9.41 17.80
CA TRP A 130 7.80 9.81 16.46
C TRP A 130 8.59 9.06 15.38
N GLY A 131 7.89 8.68 14.32
CA GLY A 131 8.41 7.90 13.20
C GLY A 131 7.87 8.34 11.85
N ARG A 132 8.29 7.59 10.82
CA ARG A 132 7.69 7.61 9.49
C ARG A 132 7.12 6.23 9.17
N LEU A 133 5.92 6.21 8.61
CA LEU A 133 5.41 4.99 8.00
C LEU A 133 6.01 4.85 6.61
N LEU A 134 6.86 3.84 6.46
CA LEU A 134 7.51 3.47 5.22
C LEU A 134 6.79 2.28 4.59
N GLU A 135 6.63 2.33 3.28
CA GLU A 135 6.08 1.23 2.48
C GLU A 135 6.95 0.99 1.25
N TRP A 136 7.28 -0.27 1.00
CA TRP A 136 8.00 -0.71 -0.20
C TRP A 136 7.62 -2.16 -0.54
N THR A 137 8.14 -2.63 -1.66
CA THR A 137 8.03 -4.02 -2.09
C THR A 137 9.43 -4.58 -2.28
N ASP A 138 9.69 -5.79 -1.80
CA ASP A 138 10.98 -6.46 -2.02
C ASP A 138 11.08 -7.11 -3.42
N ALA A 139 12.20 -7.76 -3.71
CA ALA A 139 12.46 -8.38 -5.01
C ALA A 139 11.56 -9.58 -5.32
N ASP A 140 10.89 -10.15 -4.31
CA ASP A 140 9.95 -11.27 -4.42
C ASP A 140 8.48 -10.79 -4.42
N ASP A 141 8.26 -9.49 -4.70
CA ASP A 141 6.96 -8.83 -4.71
C ASP A 141 6.22 -8.83 -3.35
N HIS A 142 6.91 -9.06 -2.23
CA HIS A 142 6.29 -8.98 -0.92
C HIS A 142 6.21 -7.52 -0.45
N PRO A 143 5.00 -7.03 -0.07
CA PRO A 143 4.84 -5.70 0.47
C PRO A 143 5.33 -5.64 1.91
N HIS A 144 6.09 -4.60 2.22
CA HIS A 144 6.56 -4.28 3.56
C HIS A 144 5.97 -2.96 4.02
N VAL A 145 5.58 -2.93 5.30
CA VAL A 145 5.07 -1.74 5.96
C VAL A 145 5.80 -1.60 7.28
N TRP A 146 6.49 -0.48 7.48
CA TRP A 146 7.31 -0.29 8.67
C TRP A 146 7.15 1.10 9.28
N ALA A 147 6.76 1.13 10.56
CA ALA A 147 6.80 2.33 11.39
C ALA A 147 8.24 2.61 11.84
N MET A 148 9.03 3.21 10.95
CA MET A 148 10.44 3.51 11.19
C MET A 148 10.60 4.63 12.25
N PRO A 149 11.23 4.36 13.41
CA PRO A 149 11.48 5.37 14.43
C PRO A 149 12.46 6.44 13.95
N MET A 150 12.12 7.72 14.08
CA MET A 150 13.03 8.81 13.68
C MET A 150 14.36 8.79 14.45
N GLU A 151 14.41 8.16 15.62
CA GLU A 151 15.66 7.99 16.37
C GLU A 151 16.69 7.06 15.70
N MET A 152 16.27 6.19 14.76
CA MET A 152 17.20 5.40 13.95
C MET A 152 17.98 6.26 12.95
N LEU A 153 17.56 7.51 12.76
CA LEU A 153 18.28 8.50 11.98
C LEU A 153 19.29 9.30 12.83
N ARG A 154 19.51 8.92 14.10
CA ARG A 154 20.63 9.46 14.88
C ARG A 154 21.94 9.21 14.11
N SER A 155 22.84 10.19 14.18
CA SER A 155 24.11 10.18 13.46
C SER A 155 23.94 10.16 11.93
N ASP A 156 24.24 9.05 11.26
CA ASP A 156 24.30 8.95 9.80
C ASP A 156 23.15 8.10 9.21
N GLY A 157 22.23 7.60 10.03
CA GLY A 157 21.11 6.76 9.59
C GLY A 157 21.51 5.35 9.12
N ALA A 158 22.66 4.82 9.56
CA ALA A 158 23.08 3.47 9.22
C ALA A 158 22.09 2.39 9.69
N ASP A 159 21.54 2.52 10.88
CA ASP A 159 20.58 1.56 11.45
C ASP A 159 19.32 1.44 10.60
N MET A 160 18.75 2.58 10.19
CA MET A 160 17.60 2.63 9.28
C MET A 160 17.90 1.95 7.94
N ARG A 161 19.06 2.24 7.34
CA ARG A 161 19.45 1.62 6.06
C ARG A 161 19.71 0.12 6.20
N GLY A 162 20.31 -0.31 7.30
CA GLY A 162 20.56 -1.71 7.58
C GLY A 162 19.27 -2.51 7.66
N GLU A 163 18.26 -1.97 8.34
CA GLU A 163 16.96 -2.64 8.46
C GLU A 163 16.18 -2.65 7.14
N LEU A 164 16.17 -1.54 6.38
CA LEU A 164 15.58 -1.51 5.04
C LEU A 164 16.22 -2.55 4.11
N ALA A 165 17.55 -2.63 4.11
CA ALA A 165 18.26 -3.62 3.31
C ALA A 165 18.00 -5.06 3.79
N ARG A 166 17.90 -5.28 5.10
CA ARG A 166 17.55 -6.59 5.69
C ARG A 166 16.18 -7.08 5.22
N LEU A 167 15.24 -6.16 5.01
CA LEU A 167 13.89 -6.42 4.53
C LEU A 167 13.74 -6.27 3.00
N GLY A 168 14.85 -6.30 2.26
CA GLY A 168 14.82 -6.41 0.80
C GLY A 168 14.66 -5.10 0.03
N LEU A 169 14.80 -3.94 0.67
CA LEU A 169 14.93 -2.68 -0.07
C LEU A 169 16.32 -2.61 -0.71
N ASP A 170 16.37 -2.42 -2.04
CA ASP A 170 17.62 -2.19 -2.75
C ASP A 170 18.05 -0.73 -2.58
N ILE A 171 19.31 -0.50 -2.19
CA ILE A 171 19.85 0.82 -1.86
C ILE A 171 21.15 1.03 -2.62
N ALA A 172 21.25 2.17 -3.29
CA ALA A 172 22.46 2.56 -4.00
C ALA A 172 23.69 2.59 -3.07
N PRO A 173 24.83 2.03 -3.50
CA PRO A 173 26.02 1.88 -2.66
C PRO A 173 26.74 3.21 -2.41
N SER A 174 26.42 4.27 -3.16
CA SER A 174 27.14 5.54 -3.09
C SER A 174 26.86 6.28 -1.78
N ASN A 175 27.91 6.85 -1.17
CA ASN A 175 27.77 7.67 0.05
C ASN A 175 26.73 8.80 -0.14
N ARG A 176 26.73 9.42 -1.31
CA ARG A 176 25.81 10.51 -1.64
C ARG A 176 24.35 10.02 -1.65
N ALA A 177 24.06 8.87 -2.27
CA ALA A 177 22.71 8.32 -2.28
C ALA A 177 22.25 7.89 -0.88
N ARG A 178 23.14 7.29 -0.06
CA ARG A 178 22.83 6.92 1.33
C ARG A 178 22.47 8.14 2.20
N ASN A 179 23.19 9.24 2.03
CA ASN A 179 22.87 10.51 2.69
C ASN A 179 21.55 11.09 2.18
N LYS A 180 21.31 11.03 0.85
CA LYS A 180 20.07 11.49 0.23
C LYS A 180 18.85 10.66 0.63
N LEU A 181 19.00 9.37 0.94
CA LEU A 181 17.92 8.54 1.50
C LEU A 181 17.51 9.01 2.89
N THR A 182 18.50 9.31 3.73
CA THR A 182 18.26 9.88 5.06
C THR A 182 17.54 11.23 4.95
N GLU A 183 17.96 12.09 4.00
CA GLU A 183 17.32 13.37 3.71
C GLU A 183 15.89 13.19 3.19
N TYR A 184 15.67 12.28 2.25
CA TYR A 184 14.35 11.95 1.69
C TYR A 184 13.34 11.60 2.79
N VAL A 185 13.70 10.66 3.67
CA VAL A 185 12.79 10.21 4.73
C VAL A 185 12.57 11.29 5.79
N THR A 186 13.61 12.04 6.13
CA THR A 186 13.52 13.12 7.15
C THR A 186 12.64 14.27 6.66
N THR A 187 12.83 14.69 5.42
CA THR A 187 12.18 15.88 4.85
C THR A 187 10.79 15.60 4.28
N ALA A 188 10.41 14.32 4.16
CA ALA A 188 9.07 13.91 3.79
C ALA A 188 8.04 14.47 4.78
N LYS A 189 6.99 15.10 4.25
CA LYS A 189 5.92 15.75 5.01
C LYS A 189 4.55 15.17 4.65
N PRO A 190 4.30 13.87 4.94
CA PRO A 190 2.99 13.30 4.73
C PRO A 190 1.94 14.01 5.59
N LYS A 191 0.76 14.24 5.02
CA LYS A 191 -0.39 14.79 5.75
C LYS A 191 -1.06 13.74 6.63
N ALA A 192 -0.99 12.47 6.24
CA ALA A 192 -1.56 11.39 7.01
C ALA A 192 -0.86 11.23 8.37
N ARG A 193 -1.62 10.71 9.33
CA ARG A 193 -1.18 10.43 10.69
C ARG A 193 -1.51 8.98 11.01
N GLY A 194 -0.65 8.35 11.81
CA GLY A 194 -0.91 7.04 12.37
C GLY A 194 -0.51 6.93 13.84
N ARG A 195 -1.03 5.88 14.47
CA ARG A 195 -0.75 5.49 15.86
C ARG A 195 0.01 4.18 15.86
N CYS A 196 1.15 4.16 16.53
CA CYS A 196 1.84 2.92 16.85
C CYS A 196 1.28 2.35 18.15
N VAL A 197 0.94 1.06 18.14
CA VAL A 197 0.48 0.33 19.33
C VAL A 197 1.37 -0.88 19.59
N THR A 198 1.73 -1.10 20.85
CA THR A 198 2.62 -2.18 21.27
C THR A 198 1.90 -3.49 21.56
N ARG A 199 0.57 -3.49 21.51
CA ARG A 199 -0.28 -4.67 21.77
C ARG A 199 -1.34 -4.79 20.68
N THR A 200 -1.51 -6.02 20.18
CA THR A 200 -2.63 -6.38 19.32
C THR A 200 -3.95 -6.25 20.09
N GLY A 201 -5.05 -6.07 19.36
CA GLY A 201 -6.39 -5.91 19.93
C GLY A 201 -7.12 -4.66 19.45
N TRP A 202 -8.23 -4.34 20.11
CA TRP A 202 -9.07 -3.19 19.76
C TRP A 202 -8.42 -1.86 20.16
N HIS A 203 -8.28 -0.97 19.18
CA HIS A 203 -7.81 0.40 19.33
C HIS A 203 -8.67 1.33 18.47
N SER A 204 -9.34 2.30 19.10
CA SER A 204 -10.05 3.39 18.41
C SER A 204 -10.99 2.95 17.27
N GLY A 205 -11.73 1.84 17.46
CA GLY A 205 -12.67 1.31 16.46
C GLY A 205 -12.05 0.41 15.39
N ALA A 206 -10.77 0.09 15.48
CA ALA A 206 -10.10 -0.91 14.66
C ALA A 206 -9.44 -1.99 15.52
N PHE A 207 -9.44 -3.22 15.04
CA PHE A 207 -8.71 -4.33 15.64
C PHE A 207 -7.34 -4.47 14.95
N VAL A 208 -6.28 -4.43 15.73
CA VAL A 208 -4.90 -4.44 15.26
C VAL A 208 -4.30 -5.83 15.44
N PHE A 209 -3.88 -6.44 14.35
CA PHE A 209 -3.03 -7.63 14.25
C PHE A 209 -1.55 -7.20 14.06
N PRO A 210 -0.58 -8.12 14.17
CA PRO A 210 0.81 -7.81 13.91
C PRO A 210 1.08 -7.37 12.46
N ASP A 211 0.32 -7.92 11.52
CA ASP A 211 0.48 -7.79 10.07
C ASP A 211 -0.66 -6.99 9.40
N GLN A 212 -1.79 -6.83 10.09
CA GLN A 212 -2.98 -6.18 9.53
C GLN A 212 -3.71 -5.34 10.58
N THR A 213 -4.51 -4.36 10.15
CA THR A 213 -5.50 -3.70 10.99
C THR A 213 -6.86 -3.74 10.30
N ILE A 214 -7.90 -4.18 11.02
CA ILE A 214 -9.27 -4.35 10.52
C ILE A 214 -10.18 -3.37 11.26
N GLY A 215 -10.89 -2.52 10.53
CA GLY A 215 -11.92 -1.62 11.08
C GLY A 215 -11.74 -0.16 10.66
N ASN A 216 -12.73 0.66 10.99
CA ASN A 216 -12.79 2.07 10.59
C ASN A 216 -12.25 2.97 11.71
N ALA A 217 -10.93 3.11 11.80
CA ALA A 217 -10.30 4.14 12.61
C ALA A 217 -10.13 5.44 11.80
N SER A 218 -10.22 6.59 12.48
CA SER A 218 -10.01 7.91 11.85
C SER A 218 -8.55 8.21 11.50
N GLU A 219 -7.60 7.46 12.08
CA GLU A 219 -6.17 7.48 11.76
C GLU A 219 -5.65 6.04 11.62
N ARG A 220 -4.60 5.83 10.81
CA ARG A 220 -4.06 4.47 10.56
C ARG A 220 -3.41 3.96 11.85
N VAL A 221 -3.88 2.84 12.38
CA VAL A 221 -3.28 2.21 13.56
C VAL A 221 -2.36 1.10 13.10
N ILE A 222 -1.15 1.03 13.66
CA ILE A 222 -0.07 0.16 13.21
C ILE A 222 0.50 -0.52 14.44
N PHE A 223 0.64 -1.84 14.36
CA PHE A 223 1.31 -2.58 15.41
C PHE A 223 2.83 -2.37 15.31
N GLN A 224 3.46 -2.05 16.44
CA GLN A 224 4.90 -1.93 16.56
C GLN A 224 5.32 -2.57 17.88
N SER A 225 5.98 -3.73 17.83
CA SER A 225 6.57 -4.39 18.99
C SER A 225 8.07 -4.56 18.82
N GLU A 226 8.82 -4.41 19.92
CA GLU A 226 10.26 -4.73 19.97
C GLU A 226 10.55 -6.23 19.86
N ALA A 227 9.57 -7.07 20.23
CA ALA A 227 9.65 -8.51 20.10
C ALA A 227 8.98 -8.97 18.79
N ILE A 228 9.58 -9.95 18.10
CA ILE A 228 8.94 -10.63 16.95
C ILE A 228 7.71 -11.38 17.48
N MET A 229 6.52 -10.83 17.23
CA MET A 229 5.26 -11.52 17.48
C MET A 229 4.94 -12.35 16.24
N ARG A 230 4.70 -13.66 16.42
CA ARG A 230 4.29 -14.51 15.30
C ARG A 230 2.98 -13.95 14.72
N ALA A 231 2.98 -13.64 13.43
CA ALA A 231 1.78 -13.23 12.71
C ALA A 231 0.72 -14.33 12.87
N TYR A 232 -0.54 -13.92 12.97
CA TYR A 232 -1.64 -14.87 12.99
C TYR A 232 -1.77 -15.46 11.58
N SER A 233 -1.71 -16.78 11.46
CA SER A 233 -1.94 -17.47 10.19
C SER A 233 -3.40 -17.93 10.12
N GLN A 234 -4.06 -17.70 8.99
CA GLN A 234 -5.37 -18.28 8.70
C GLN A 234 -5.20 -19.72 8.19
N ALA A 235 -5.96 -20.66 8.75
CA ALA A 235 -6.07 -22.02 8.24
C ALA A 235 -7.55 -22.43 8.17
N GLY A 236 -7.94 -23.05 7.06
CA GLY A 236 -9.33 -23.43 6.79
C GLY A 236 -10.24 -22.27 6.42
N THR A 237 -11.53 -22.56 6.29
CA THR A 237 -12.58 -21.58 5.99
C THR A 237 -13.47 -21.33 7.21
N LEU A 238 -14.21 -20.22 7.19
CA LEU A 238 -15.23 -19.95 8.21
C LEU A 238 -16.30 -21.05 8.25
N ASP A 239 -16.64 -21.61 7.10
CA ASP A 239 -17.65 -22.66 6.99
C ASP A 239 -17.14 -23.99 7.55
N ASP A 240 -15.87 -24.33 7.32
CA ASP A 240 -15.24 -25.49 7.98
C ASP A 240 -15.25 -25.33 9.50
N TRP A 241 -14.88 -24.15 10.00
CA TRP A 241 -14.86 -23.88 11.43
C TRP A 241 -16.27 -23.99 12.06
N LYS A 242 -17.30 -23.48 11.39
CA LYS A 242 -18.69 -23.59 11.87
C LYS A 242 -19.24 -25.02 11.87
N ARG A 243 -18.70 -25.90 11.03
CA ARG A 243 -19.14 -27.29 10.94
C ARG A 243 -18.53 -28.15 12.05
N ASP A 244 -17.29 -27.86 12.41
CA ASP A 244 -16.45 -28.74 13.23
C ASP A 244 -16.27 -28.25 14.70
N VAL A 245 -16.99 -27.19 15.11
CA VAL A 245 -17.06 -26.64 16.49
C VAL A 245 -18.51 -26.47 16.92
#